data_AF-A0A3D0ERK0-F1
#
_entry.id   AF-A0A3D0ERK0-F1
#
_cell.length_a   1.000
_cell.length_b   1.000
_cell.length_c   1.000
_cell.angle_alpha   90.00
_cell.angle_beta   90.00
_cell.angle_gamma   90.00
#
_symmetry.space_group_name_H-M   'P 1'
#
loop_
_entity.id
_entity.type
_entity.pdbx_description
1 polymer ?
#
loop_
_entity_poly.entity_id
_entity_poly.type
_entity_poly.pdbx_seq_one_letter_code
_entity_poly.pdbx_strand_id
1 'polypeptide(L)'
;MIDPDGEHIFESGYVDSYGDMADNHSLDVAAGKVPYDNQLVNLQTKFLTTNIKGTDREMYLPVNFDVDQKPFLRPAAVPTSVQNHPPLVRMEGRSIPPLGWRDAKYKVPAEKMTKKGTYKVLARMRSRAEPLYFMKFVGATQDMERSINEWMLDIHPYAVEFEVK
;
A
#
# COMPACT_ATOMS: atom_id res chain seq x y z
N MET A 1 0.16 -9.03 -16.48
CA MET A 1 -0.27 -9.28 -17.87
C MET A 1 0.80 -10.09 -18.55
N ILE A 2 0.38 -11.11 -19.28
CA ILE A 2 1.23 -12.13 -19.89
C ILE A 2 0.99 -12.15 -21.40
N ASP A 3 2.08 -12.19 -22.16
CA ASP A 3 2.15 -12.33 -23.62
C ASP A 3 1.75 -13.75 -24.08
N PRO A 4 1.31 -13.94 -25.35
CA PRO A 4 1.22 -15.25 -26.00
C PRO A 4 2.39 -16.23 -25.74
N ASP A 5 3.63 -15.73 -25.65
CA ASP A 5 4.85 -16.51 -25.38
C ASP A 5 5.02 -16.87 -23.89
N GLY A 6 4.13 -16.39 -23.02
CA GLY A 6 4.19 -16.63 -21.58
C GLY A 6 5.03 -15.62 -20.80
N GLU A 7 5.54 -14.55 -21.43
CA GLU A 7 6.35 -13.53 -20.77
C GLU A 7 5.50 -12.47 -20.05
N HIS A 8 5.97 -12.01 -18.89
CA HIS A 8 5.34 -10.93 -18.12
C HIS A 8 5.68 -9.56 -18.72
N ILE A 9 4.72 -8.94 -19.40
CA ILE A 9 4.95 -7.64 -20.08
C ILE A 9 4.60 -6.43 -19.21
N PHE A 10 3.63 -6.59 -18.31
CA PHE A 10 3.13 -5.53 -17.44
C PHE A 10 2.70 -6.09 -16.10
N GLU A 11 3.13 -5.42 -15.04
CA GLU A 11 2.78 -5.73 -13.67
C GLU A 11 2.65 -4.42 -12.88
N SER A 12 1.67 -4.40 -11.97
CA SER A 12 1.46 -3.37 -10.96
C SER A 12 1.05 -4.08 -9.68
N GLY A 13 1.33 -3.50 -8.51
CA GLY A 13 1.21 -4.18 -7.22
C GLY A 13 2.37 -5.12 -6.93
N TYR A 14 3.55 -4.89 -7.54
CA TYR A 14 4.76 -5.63 -7.22
C TYR A 14 5.34 -5.16 -5.88
N VAL A 15 6.08 -6.08 -5.25
CA VAL A 15 6.66 -5.88 -3.93
C VAL A 15 8.18 -5.70 -4.02
N ASP A 16 8.74 -5.02 -3.04
CA ASP A 16 10.18 -4.93 -2.86
C ASP A 16 10.77 -6.19 -2.20
N SER A 17 12.09 -6.22 -2.02
CA SER A 17 12.80 -7.36 -1.40
C SER A 17 12.39 -7.62 0.04
N TYR A 18 11.79 -6.64 0.70
CA TYR A 18 11.27 -6.80 2.05
C TYR A 18 9.83 -7.29 2.06
N GLY A 19 9.12 -7.25 0.92
CA GLY A 19 7.72 -7.66 0.79
C GLY A 19 6.73 -6.51 1.01
N ASP A 20 7.20 -5.27 0.91
CA ASP A 20 6.35 -4.08 0.91
C ASP A 20 5.98 -3.66 -0.51
N MET A 21 4.89 -2.92 -0.69
CA MET A 21 4.52 -2.44 -2.04
C MET A 21 5.54 -1.41 -2.53
N ALA A 22 5.81 -1.37 -3.84
CA ALA A 22 6.70 -0.38 -4.47
C ALA A 22 6.09 1.05 -4.51
N ASP A 23 5.68 1.56 -3.34
CA ASP A 23 5.16 2.90 -3.09
C ASP A 23 6.22 3.79 -2.41
N ASN A 24 5.79 4.93 -1.85
CA ASN A 24 6.67 5.91 -1.20
C ASN A 24 7.39 5.36 0.05
N HIS A 25 6.91 4.27 0.63
CA HIS A 25 7.47 3.64 1.81
C HIS A 25 8.42 2.49 1.50
N SER A 26 8.50 2.06 0.23
CA SER A 26 9.44 1.02 -0.18
C SER A 26 10.90 1.47 -0.01
N LEU A 27 11.68 0.64 0.67
CA LEU A 27 13.11 0.88 0.86
C LEU A 27 13.90 0.68 -0.44
N ASP A 28 13.49 -0.25 -1.30
CA ASP A 28 14.18 -0.50 -2.56
C ASP A 28 13.88 0.56 -3.61
N VAL A 29 12.68 1.15 -3.61
CA VAL A 29 12.38 2.32 -4.42
C VAL A 29 13.21 3.52 -3.95
N ALA A 30 13.28 3.76 -2.64
CA ALA A 30 14.13 4.81 -2.08
C ALA A 30 15.63 4.60 -2.40
N ALA A 31 16.08 3.34 -2.47
CA ALA A 31 17.44 2.98 -2.86
C ALA A 31 17.67 2.94 -4.39
N GLY A 32 16.64 3.16 -5.21
CA GLY A 32 16.74 3.13 -6.67
C GLY A 32 16.95 1.74 -7.28
N LYS A 33 16.70 0.66 -6.52
CA LYS A 33 16.83 -0.72 -7.01
C LYS A 33 15.62 -1.17 -7.82
N VAL A 34 14.44 -0.70 -7.45
CA VAL A 34 13.16 -1.04 -8.08
C VAL A 34 12.48 0.27 -8.49
N PRO A 35 11.85 0.33 -9.68
CA PRO A 35 11.07 1.49 -10.07
C PRO A 35 9.86 1.71 -9.15
N TYR A 36 9.43 2.96 -8.99
CA TYR A 36 8.19 3.29 -8.31
C TYR A 36 6.97 2.85 -9.13
N ASP A 37 5.98 2.21 -8.50
CA ASP A 37 4.74 1.81 -9.16
C ASP A 37 3.74 2.97 -9.25
N ASN A 38 3.82 3.71 -10.35
CA ASN A 38 2.91 4.82 -10.66
C ASN A 38 1.44 4.40 -10.84
N GLN A 39 1.14 3.11 -11.00
CA GLN A 39 -0.21 2.62 -11.30
C GLN A 39 -0.78 1.76 -10.17
N LEU A 40 -0.10 1.73 -9.01
CA LEU A 40 -0.53 1.01 -7.83
C LEU A 40 -1.90 1.52 -7.34
N VAL A 41 -2.89 0.64 -7.35
CA VAL A 41 -4.19 0.92 -6.75
C VAL A 41 -4.18 0.44 -5.30
N ASN A 42 -3.97 1.38 -4.37
CA ASN A 42 -3.92 1.09 -2.95
C ASN A 42 -5.19 1.61 -2.22
N LEU A 43 -5.73 0.80 -1.31
CA LEU A 43 -6.86 1.13 -0.44
C LEU A 43 -6.45 1.34 1.03
N GLN A 44 -5.16 1.14 1.33
CA GLN A 44 -4.59 1.39 2.64
C GLN A 44 -4.70 2.88 2.98
N THR A 45 -5.34 3.17 4.10
CA THR A 45 -5.33 4.51 4.68
C THR A 45 -3.94 4.82 5.20
N LYS A 46 -3.39 5.97 4.80
CA LYS A 46 -2.08 6.45 5.27
C LYS A 46 -2.30 7.61 6.24
N PHE A 47 -1.37 7.84 7.15
CA PHE A 47 -1.39 9.03 8.00
C PHE A 47 -0.46 10.08 7.41
N LEU A 48 -0.98 11.31 7.27
CA LEU A 48 -0.20 12.47 6.86
C LEU A 48 0.11 13.31 8.10
N THR A 49 1.38 13.62 8.31
CA THR A 49 1.84 14.51 9.38
C THR A 49 2.27 15.85 8.79
N THR A 50 1.75 16.93 9.38
CA THR A 50 2.15 18.31 9.06
C THR A 50 3.39 18.66 9.86
N ASN A 51 4.50 18.87 9.16
CA ASN A 51 5.75 19.27 9.76
C ASN A 51 5.73 20.74 10.19
N ILE A 52 6.53 21.11 11.20
CA ILE A 52 6.71 22.51 11.62
C ILE A 52 7.28 23.37 10.47
N LYS A 53 8.05 22.74 9.57
CA LYS A 53 8.54 23.33 8.31
C LYS A 53 8.46 22.29 7.20
N GLY A 54 8.11 22.73 5.99
CA GLY A 54 8.01 21.88 4.81
C GLY A 54 6.58 21.39 4.52
N THR A 55 6.47 20.44 3.61
CA THR A 55 5.18 19.85 3.20
C THR A 55 4.75 18.73 4.14
N ASP A 56 3.47 18.37 4.05
CA ASP A 56 2.96 17.15 4.69
C ASP A 56 3.71 15.91 4.19
N ARG A 57 3.87 14.92 5.05
CA ARG A 57 4.54 13.65 4.74
C ARG A 57 3.73 12.46 5.24
N GLU A 58 3.68 11.39 4.45
CA GLU A 58 3.17 10.10 4.91
C GLU A 58 4.11 9.47 5.95
N MET A 59 3.58 9.12 7.12
CA MET A 59 4.35 8.50 8.20
C MET A 59 3.47 7.55 9.02
N TYR A 60 4.07 6.52 9.62
CA TYR A 60 3.39 5.77 10.69
C TYR A 60 3.22 6.66 11.91
N LEU A 61 2.10 6.51 12.64
CA LEU A 61 1.87 7.30 13.85
C LEU A 61 2.30 6.50 15.08
N PRO A 62 3.45 6.81 15.71
CA PRO A 62 3.72 6.31 17.05
C PRO A 62 2.75 7.00 18.01
N VAL A 63 1.78 6.26 18.53
CA VAL A 63 0.97 6.73 19.64
C VAL A 63 1.75 6.38 20.91
N ASN A 64 2.16 7.39 21.66
CA ASN A 64 2.80 7.19 22.95
C ASN A 64 1.80 6.45 23.86
N PHE A 65 2.17 5.25 24.29
CA PHE A 65 1.44 4.56 25.34
C PHE A 65 2.18 4.84 26.66
N ASP A 66 1.48 5.42 27.63
CA ASP A 66 2.06 5.62 28.96
C ASP A 66 2.28 4.26 29.62
N VAL A 67 3.53 3.98 29.99
CA VAL A 67 3.91 2.75 30.72
C VAL A 67 3.58 2.88 32.21
N ASP A 68 3.45 4.11 32.72
CA ASP A 68 3.04 4.39 34.10
C ASP A 68 1.51 4.50 34.19
N GLN A 69 0.91 3.91 35.23
CA GLN A 69 -0.54 3.96 35.48
C GLN A 69 -1.02 5.34 35.95
N LYS A 70 -0.12 6.31 36.17
CA LYS A 70 -0.53 7.66 36.58
C LYS A 70 -1.35 8.32 35.47
N PRO A 71 -2.64 8.55 35.68
CA PRO A 71 -3.48 9.14 34.65
C PRO A 71 -2.95 10.53 34.32
N PHE A 72 -2.69 10.76 33.04
CA PHE A 72 -2.46 12.10 32.52
C PHE A 72 -3.76 12.91 32.68
N LEU A 73 -3.92 13.57 33.83
CA LEU A 73 -5.13 14.30 34.25
C LEU A 73 -5.38 15.60 33.49
N ARG A 74 -4.53 15.94 32.51
CA ARG A 74 -4.74 17.12 31.68
C ARG A 74 -5.53 16.70 30.44
N PRO A 75 -6.78 17.17 30.28
CA PRO A 75 -7.49 16.95 29.03
C PRO A 75 -6.68 17.52 27.87
N ALA A 76 -6.72 16.85 26.72
CA ALA A 76 -6.08 17.35 25.52
C ALA A 76 -6.59 18.77 25.22
N ALA A 77 -5.69 19.66 24.79
CA ALA A 77 -6.04 21.04 24.46
C ALA A 77 -7.01 21.15 23.26
N VAL A 78 -7.21 20.05 22.54
CA VAL A 78 -8.16 19.91 21.44
C VAL A 78 -9.07 18.70 21.70
N PRO A 79 -10.32 18.72 21.21
CA PRO A 79 -11.26 17.61 21.38
C PRO A 79 -10.89 16.44 20.47
N THR A 80 -9.85 15.68 20.83
CA THR A 80 -9.36 14.52 20.06
C THR A 80 -10.41 13.42 19.92
N SER A 81 -11.36 13.32 20.85
CA SER A 81 -12.51 12.40 20.76
C SER A 81 -13.46 12.74 19.60
N VAL A 82 -13.53 14.02 19.20
CA VAL A 82 -14.34 14.48 18.06
C VAL A 82 -13.52 14.43 16.76
N GLN A 83 -12.24 14.78 16.83
CA GLN A 83 -11.35 14.82 15.66
C GLN A 83 -10.84 13.44 15.24
N ASN A 84 -10.83 12.45 16.15
CA ASN A 84 -10.33 11.10 15.96
C ASN A 84 -8.84 11.02 15.51
N HIS A 85 -8.08 12.08 15.76
CA HIS A 85 -6.63 12.17 15.52
C HIS A 85 -6.01 13.27 16.41
N PRO A 86 -4.69 13.22 16.68
CA PRO A 86 -3.98 14.31 17.36
C PRO A 86 -3.74 15.52 16.43
N PRO A 87 -3.42 16.72 16.97
CA PRO A 87 -3.01 17.86 16.17
C PRO A 87 -1.89 17.51 15.18
N LEU A 88 -1.88 18.16 14.02
CA LEU A 88 -0.89 17.98 12.93
C LEU A 88 -0.88 16.61 12.27
N VAL A 89 -1.82 15.72 12.60
CA VAL A 89 -1.98 14.42 11.94
C VAL A 89 -3.33 14.38 11.27
N ARG A 90 -3.42 13.82 10.07
CA ARG A 90 -4.69 13.58 9.40
C ARG A 90 -4.68 12.22 8.71
N MET A 91 -5.85 11.59 8.65
CA MET A 91 -6.03 10.36 7.91
C MET A 91 -6.23 10.68 6.43
N GLU A 92 -5.38 10.11 5.57
CA GLU A 92 -5.62 10.08 4.14
C GLU A 92 -6.45 8.84 3.81
N GLY A 93 -7.77 9.00 3.94
CA GLY A 93 -8.73 7.94 3.62
C GLY A 93 -8.67 7.57 2.14
N ARG A 94 -8.09 6.40 1.84
CA ARG A 94 -8.05 5.82 0.48
C ARG A 94 -9.07 4.69 0.29
N SER A 95 -9.89 4.42 1.31
CA SER A 95 -10.92 3.38 1.30
C SER A 95 -12.09 3.73 0.37
N ILE A 96 -12.92 2.73 0.09
CA ILE A 96 -14.17 2.90 -0.67
C ILE A 96 -15.29 3.14 0.34
N PRO A 97 -16.13 4.18 0.18
CA PRO A 97 -17.26 4.42 1.08
C PRO A 97 -18.30 3.30 0.97
N PRO A 98 -19.20 3.14 1.96
CA PRO A 98 -20.28 2.17 1.90
C PRO A 98 -21.12 2.33 0.62
N LEU A 99 -21.40 1.21 -0.07
CA LEU A 99 -22.08 1.17 -1.38
C LEU A 99 -21.35 1.93 -2.52
N GLY A 100 -20.13 2.42 -2.27
CA GLY A 100 -19.28 3.03 -3.27
C GLY A 100 -18.57 1.99 -4.14
N TRP A 101 -18.03 2.46 -5.25
CA TRP A 101 -17.18 1.69 -6.16
C TRP A 101 -16.02 2.56 -6.64
N ARG A 102 -14.93 1.93 -7.05
CA ARG A 102 -13.75 2.61 -7.59
C ARG A 102 -13.15 1.80 -8.73
N ASP A 103 -13.04 2.41 -9.90
CA ASP A 103 -12.37 1.81 -11.05
C ASP A 103 -10.85 1.94 -10.93
N ALA A 104 -10.16 0.81 -11.06
CA ALA A 104 -8.73 0.75 -11.23
C ALA A 104 -8.38 0.99 -12.71
N LYS A 105 -7.63 2.06 -13.00
CA LYS A 105 -7.22 2.40 -14.38
C LYS A 105 -5.75 2.09 -14.57
N TYR A 106 -5.46 1.26 -15.56
CA TYR A 106 -4.11 0.89 -15.94
C TYR A 106 -3.82 1.30 -17.39
N LYS A 107 -2.57 1.65 -17.65
CA LYS A 107 -2.00 2.02 -18.94
C LYS A 107 -0.88 1.04 -19.24
N VAL A 108 -1.09 0.24 -20.27
CA VAL A 108 -0.09 -0.70 -20.79
C VAL A 108 0.52 -0.07 -22.05
N PRO A 109 1.85 0.03 -22.17
CA PRO A 109 2.50 0.52 -23.38
C PRO A 109 2.16 -0.36 -24.58
N ALA A 110 1.72 0.26 -25.69
CA ALA A 110 1.36 -0.46 -26.92
C ALA A 110 2.55 -1.21 -27.54
N GLU A 111 3.77 -0.72 -27.33
CA GLU A 111 5.02 -1.36 -27.78
C GLU A 111 5.18 -2.79 -27.23
N LYS A 112 4.63 -3.05 -26.04
CA LYS A 112 4.64 -4.38 -25.41
C LYS A 112 3.51 -5.30 -25.87
N MET A 113 2.58 -4.79 -26.66
CA MET A 113 1.42 -5.50 -27.21
C MET A 113 1.49 -5.60 -28.73
N THR A 114 2.68 -5.88 -29.26
CA THR A 114 2.93 -5.95 -30.71
C THR A 114 2.76 -7.34 -31.30
N LYS A 115 2.81 -8.39 -30.47
CA LYS A 115 2.68 -9.77 -30.92
C LYS A 115 1.20 -10.10 -31.12
N LYS A 116 0.93 -10.90 -32.15
CA LYS A 116 -0.41 -11.42 -32.41
C LYS A 116 -0.64 -12.66 -31.56
N GLY A 117 -1.81 -12.78 -30.95
CA GLY A 117 -2.20 -13.95 -30.18
C GLY A 117 -2.98 -13.61 -28.92
N THR A 118 -3.13 -14.61 -28.06
CA THR A 118 -3.90 -14.52 -26.81
C THR A 118 -3.05 -13.94 -25.68
N TYR A 119 -3.45 -12.79 -25.18
CA TYR A 119 -2.89 -12.18 -23.97
C TYR A 119 -3.73 -12.55 -22.76
N LYS A 120 -3.07 -12.69 -21.60
CA LYS A 120 -3.73 -12.98 -20.32
C LYS A 120 -3.52 -11.87 -19.30
N VAL A 121 -4.60 -11.41 -18.70
CA VAL A 121 -4.59 -10.44 -17.60
C VAL A 121 -5.00 -11.16 -16.33
N LEU A 122 -4.12 -11.15 -15.34
CA LEU A 122 -4.36 -11.67 -14.01
C LEU A 122 -4.67 -10.48 -13.10
N ALA A 123 -5.78 -10.55 -12.38
CA ALA A 123 -6.19 -9.54 -11.41
C ALA A 123 -6.51 -10.22 -10.08
N ARG A 124 -6.04 -9.60 -8.99
CA ARG A 124 -6.34 -9.99 -7.61
C ARG A 124 -6.23 -8.77 -6.71
N MET A 125 -7.06 -8.70 -5.69
CA MET A 125 -6.92 -7.73 -4.61
C MET A 125 -6.25 -8.40 -3.43
N ARG A 126 -5.18 -7.81 -2.88
CA ARG A 126 -4.46 -8.40 -1.76
C ARG A 126 -4.75 -7.64 -0.47
N SER A 127 -5.00 -8.36 0.62
CA SER A 127 -5.22 -7.78 1.95
C SER A 127 -4.22 -8.36 2.94
N ARG A 128 -3.69 -7.50 3.81
CA ARG A 128 -2.78 -7.83 4.91
C ARG A 128 -3.12 -6.96 6.12
N ALA A 129 -2.80 -7.46 7.31
CA ALA A 129 -3.08 -6.74 8.55
C ALA A 129 -2.26 -5.45 8.67
N GLU A 130 -0.94 -5.55 8.47
CA GLU A 130 -0.02 -4.43 8.61
C GLU A 130 0.98 -4.39 7.45
N PRO A 131 1.40 -3.19 6.99
CA PRO A 131 2.44 -3.04 5.96
C PRO A 131 3.83 -3.32 6.53
N LEU A 132 4.80 -3.73 5.68
CA LEU A 132 6.10 -4.16 6.20
C LEU A 132 7.04 -3.04 6.60
N TYR A 133 6.94 -1.85 6.00
CA TYR A 133 7.68 -0.70 6.51
C TYR A 133 7.35 -0.42 8.00
N PHE A 134 6.10 -0.66 8.42
CA PHE A 134 5.68 -0.47 9.81
C PHE A 134 6.23 -1.57 10.72
N MET A 135 6.16 -2.83 10.28
CA MET A 135 6.73 -3.96 11.03
C MET A 135 8.23 -3.75 11.30
N LYS A 136 8.96 -3.25 10.30
CA LYS A 136 10.38 -2.89 10.47
C LYS A 136 10.58 -1.78 11.47
N PHE A 137 9.75 -0.74 11.41
CA PHE A 137 9.84 0.39 12.34
C PHE A 137 9.66 -0.05 13.80
N VAL A 138 8.70 -0.93 14.08
CA VAL A 138 8.45 -1.42 15.45
C VAL A 138 9.41 -2.53 15.92
N GLY A 139 10.41 -2.87 15.10
CA GLY A 139 11.39 -3.91 15.44
C GLY A 139 10.81 -5.32 15.42
N ALA A 140 9.86 -5.60 14.53
CA ALA A 140 9.29 -6.93 14.37
C ALA A 140 10.36 -7.98 14.02
N THR A 141 10.17 -9.21 14.49
CA THR A 141 11.07 -10.31 14.15
C THR A 141 10.85 -10.77 12.71
N GLN A 142 11.83 -11.45 12.13
CA GLN A 142 11.70 -12.02 10.79
C GLN A 142 10.53 -13.01 10.68
N ASP A 143 10.25 -13.76 11.74
CA ASP A 143 9.10 -14.67 11.78
C ASP A 143 7.77 -13.91 11.74
N MET A 144 7.68 -12.74 12.39
CA MET A 144 6.50 -11.88 12.31
C MET A 144 6.34 -11.28 10.90
N GLU A 145 7.43 -10.78 10.30
CA GLU A 145 7.42 -10.27 8.91
C GLU A 145 6.97 -11.35 7.92
N ARG A 146 7.53 -12.56 8.05
CA ARG A 146 7.16 -13.73 7.22
C ARG A 146 5.70 -14.11 7.42
N SER A 147 5.26 -14.23 8.67
CA SER A 147 3.88 -14.63 9.00
C SER A 147 2.86 -13.68 8.36
N ILE A 148 3.10 -12.36 8.39
CA ILE A 148 2.17 -11.40 7.78
C ILE A 148 2.14 -11.54 6.25
N ASN A 149 3.29 -11.83 5.60
CA ASN A 149 3.33 -12.07 4.16
C ASN A 149 2.62 -13.37 3.76
N GLU A 150 2.75 -14.43 4.57
CA GLU A 150 2.11 -15.73 4.33
C GLU A 150 0.59 -15.67 4.56
N TRP A 151 0.14 -14.84 5.52
CA TRP A 151 -1.28 -14.63 5.82
C TRP A 151 -1.98 -13.64 4.89
N MET A 152 -1.32 -13.26 3.79
CA MET A 152 -1.90 -12.37 2.81
C MET A 152 -3.07 -13.03 2.10
N LEU A 153 -4.22 -12.36 2.12
CA LEU A 153 -5.45 -12.85 1.51
C LEU A 153 -5.56 -12.33 0.08
N ASP A 154 -5.71 -13.25 -0.88
CA ASP A 154 -6.07 -12.92 -2.25
C ASP A 154 -7.60 -12.92 -2.38
N ILE A 155 -8.16 -11.74 -2.65
CA ILE A 155 -9.59 -11.48 -2.81
C ILE A 155 -9.91 -11.37 -4.30
N HIS A 156 -10.93 -12.13 -4.72
CA HIS A 156 -11.42 -12.17 -6.10
C HIS A 156 -10.29 -12.35 -7.14
N PRO A 157 -9.45 -13.40 -7.05
CA PRO A 157 -8.46 -13.69 -8.07
C PRO A 157 -9.16 -14.20 -9.34
N TYR A 158 -8.90 -13.54 -10.47
CA TYR A 158 -9.43 -13.99 -11.77
C TYR A 158 -8.44 -13.71 -12.91
N ALA A 159 -8.64 -14.43 -14.01
CA ALA A 159 -7.90 -14.27 -15.25
C ALA A 159 -8.87 -13.91 -16.37
N VAL A 160 -8.49 -12.94 -17.20
CA VAL A 160 -9.21 -12.59 -18.43
C VAL A 160 -8.24 -12.75 -19.59
N GLU A 161 -8.71 -13.41 -20.64
CA GLU A 161 -7.97 -13.59 -21.88
C GLU A 161 -8.57 -12.72 -22.97
N PHE A 162 -7.73 -12.16 -23.83
CA PHE A 162 -8.17 -11.44 -25.02
C PHE A 162 -7.17 -11.59 -26.16
N GLU A 163 -7.65 -11.45 -27.38
CA GLU A 163 -6.87 -11.69 -28.59
C GLU A 163 -6.46 -10.37 -29.24
N VAL A 164 -5.17 -10.24 -29.58
CA VAL A 164 -4.63 -9.11 -30.35
C VAL A 164 -4.37 -9.61 -31.77
N LYS A 165 -5.00 -8.94 -32.75
CA LYS A 165 -4.98 -9.31 -34.18
C LYS A 165 -3.95 -8.54 -34.98
#